data_AF-A0A0N4VPF5-F1
#
_entry.id   AF-A0A0N4VPF5-F1
#
_cell.length_a   1.000
_cell.length_b   1.000
_cell.length_c   1.000
_cell.angle_alpha   90.00
_cell.angle_beta   90.00
_cell.angle_gamma   90.00
#
_symmetry.space_group_name_H-M   'P 1'
#
loop_
_entity.id
_entity.type
_entity.pdbx_description
1 polymer ?
#
loop_
_entity_poly.entity_id
_entity_poly.type
_entity_poly.pdbx_seq_one_letter_code
_entity_poly.pdbx_strand_id
1 'polypeptide(L)'
;MMLLQAAFSGTLKIYYLENLTPIKSPKILCWITTIKENHETKAAIVKKTWCFKCDKCIFISSEADVTLPAVRLNITEGRDYLWGKTKTALNYIYNHYTSYEWYLKADDDTYVIVENLKFKINVTVYTLSVNQKDDFLMNIEHPTILRYFLYNQSCEEPVYFGGRLDAEIKNGYMSGGAGYVLSRYALKKFVTEGLPDRNNCAFYNKLYEDVELARCLEKIGVQRGESRDVEKKHRFLAESPEALIAGDDNWLRNWTFYPMGAVCVRHSTSSSSSYTFN
;
A
#
# COMPACT_ATOMS: atom_id res chain seq x y z
N MET A 1 2.76 -19.36 -32.87
CA MET A 1 3.89 -18.70 -33.56
C MET A 1 3.35 -17.43 -34.19
N MET A 2 3.41 -16.30 -33.48
CA MET A 2 2.87 -15.02 -33.96
C MET A 2 4.05 -14.12 -34.32
N LEU A 3 4.21 -13.81 -35.61
CA LEU A 3 5.23 -12.89 -36.12
C LEU A 3 4.68 -11.47 -36.05
N LEU A 4 5.37 -10.58 -35.34
CA LEU A 4 5.11 -9.14 -35.40
C LEU A 4 6.20 -8.48 -36.23
N GLN A 5 5.82 -7.86 -37.34
CA GLN A 5 6.70 -7.02 -38.16
C GLN A 5 6.66 -5.60 -37.61
N ALA A 6 7.80 -5.11 -37.10
CA ALA A 6 8.00 -3.69 -36.85
C ALA A 6 9.02 -3.16 -37.86
N ALA A 7 8.58 -2.24 -38.72
CA ALA A 7 9.43 -1.59 -39.72
C ALA A 7 9.91 -0.24 -39.16
N PHE A 8 11.18 -0.18 -38.74
CA PHE A 8 11.87 1.09 -38.53
C PHE A 8 13.26 1.01 -39.18
N SER A 9 13.58 2.03 -40.01
CA SER A 9 14.87 2.23 -40.66
C SER A 9 15.30 1.22 -41.76
N GLY A 10 14.37 0.78 -42.62
CA GLY A 10 14.74 0.11 -43.88
C GLY A 10 15.42 -1.26 -43.75
N THR A 11 15.54 -1.81 -42.54
CA THR A 11 16.04 -3.16 -42.29
C THR A 11 14.95 -3.96 -41.59
N LEU A 12 14.48 -5.03 -42.23
CA LEU A 12 13.51 -5.94 -41.63
C LEU A 12 14.20 -6.74 -40.52
N LYS A 13 13.99 -6.39 -39.26
CA LYS A 13 14.44 -7.19 -38.12
C LYS A 13 13.33 -8.16 -37.73
N ILE A 14 13.60 -9.45 -37.85
CA ILE A 14 12.72 -10.52 -37.35
C ILE A 14 13.09 -10.77 -35.89
N TYR A 15 12.14 -10.50 -34.98
CA TYR A 15 12.32 -10.80 -33.55
C TYR A 15 11.70 -12.16 -33.25
N TYR A 16 12.51 -13.07 -32.71
CA TYR A 16 12.04 -14.34 -32.18
C TYR A 16 11.63 -14.15 -30.71
N LEU A 17 10.38 -14.49 -30.40
CA LEU A 17 9.85 -14.48 -29.03
C LEU A 17 10.34 -15.72 -28.30
N GLU A 18 11.49 -15.66 -27.64
CA GLU A 18 12.09 -16.86 -27.04
C GLU A 18 11.59 -17.20 -25.63
N ASN A 19 11.00 -16.28 -24.85
CA ASN A 19 10.52 -16.61 -23.51
C ASN A 19 9.28 -15.79 -23.11
N LEU A 20 8.13 -16.43 -23.16
CA LEU A 20 6.85 -15.88 -22.75
C LEU A 20 6.60 -16.21 -21.26
N THR A 21 6.99 -15.34 -20.32
CA THR A 21 6.70 -15.55 -18.89
C THR A 21 5.37 -14.89 -18.49
N PRO A 22 4.41 -15.62 -17.89
CA PRO A 22 3.17 -15.02 -17.39
C PRO A 22 3.44 -14.02 -16.27
N ILE A 23 2.97 -12.77 -16.41
CA ILE A 23 2.91 -11.81 -15.31
C ILE A 23 1.98 -12.35 -14.20
N LYS A 24 2.53 -12.54 -12.99
CA LYS A 24 1.78 -12.98 -11.80
C LYS A 24 1.41 -11.77 -10.94
N SER A 25 0.19 -11.80 -10.43
CA SER A 25 -0.31 -10.74 -9.56
C SER A 25 0.28 -10.89 -8.16
N PRO A 26 0.75 -9.79 -7.52
CA PRO A 26 1.27 -9.89 -6.18
C PRO A 26 0.20 -10.40 -5.21
N LYS A 27 0.57 -11.34 -4.33
CA LYS A 27 -0.31 -11.89 -3.29
C LYS A 27 -0.31 -10.98 -2.06
N ILE A 28 -1.45 -10.36 -1.78
CA ILE A 28 -1.63 -9.39 -0.70
C ILE A 28 -2.51 -10.00 0.40
N LEU A 29 -1.99 -10.02 1.62
CA LEU A 29 -2.79 -10.18 2.83
C LEU A 29 -3.13 -8.81 3.38
N CYS A 30 -4.42 -8.53 3.54
CA CYS A 30 -4.94 -7.36 4.22
C CYS A 30 -5.30 -7.75 5.66
N TRP A 31 -4.78 -7.01 6.63
CA TRP A 31 -5.09 -7.19 8.04
C TRP A 31 -5.63 -5.88 8.61
N ILE A 32 -6.84 -5.95 9.14
CA ILE A 32 -7.61 -4.78 9.56
C ILE A 32 -7.64 -4.72 11.07
N THR A 33 -7.18 -3.63 11.67
CA THR A 33 -7.30 -3.39 13.10
C THR A 33 -8.70 -2.91 13.45
N THR A 34 -9.36 -3.60 14.38
CA THR A 34 -10.71 -3.24 14.84
C THR A 34 -10.90 -3.58 16.31
N ILE A 35 -12.11 -3.35 16.83
CA ILE A 35 -12.58 -3.67 18.18
C ILE A 35 -13.93 -4.37 18.07
N LYS A 36 -14.32 -5.13 19.11
CA LYS A 36 -15.58 -5.90 19.17
C LYS A 36 -16.79 -5.06 18.76
N GLU A 37 -16.88 -3.83 19.27
CA GLU A 37 -17.99 -2.91 19.04
C GLU A 37 -18.17 -2.51 17.57
N ASN A 38 -17.08 -2.59 16.78
CA ASN A 38 -17.07 -2.23 15.37
C ASN A 38 -17.30 -3.42 14.44
N HIS A 39 -17.44 -4.65 14.96
CA HIS A 39 -17.54 -5.86 14.14
C HIS A 39 -18.74 -5.80 13.17
N GLU A 40 -19.91 -5.42 13.66
CA GLU A 40 -21.15 -5.36 12.88
C GLU A 40 -21.34 -4.04 12.13
N THR A 41 -20.50 -3.03 12.39
CA THR A 41 -20.59 -1.69 11.82
C THR A 41 -19.44 -1.43 10.84
N LYS A 42 -18.36 -0.79 11.28
CA LYS A 42 -17.22 -0.37 10.46
C LYS A 42 -16.55 -1.57 9.79
N ALA A 43 -16.18 -2.59 10.56
CA ALA A 43 -15.45 -3.73 10.05
C ALA A 43 -16.29 -4.58 9.08
N ALA A 44 -17.59 -4.72 9.33
CA ALA A 44 -18.52 -5.34 8.40
C ALA A 44 -18.56 -4.62 7.04
N ILE A 45 -18.51 -3.28 7.03
CA ILE A 45 -18.46 -2.48 5.79
C ILE A 45 -17.13 -2.71 5.05
N VAL A 46 -16.00 -2.68 5.76
CA VAL A 46 -14.68 -2.99 5.16
C VAL A 46 -14.68 -4.38 4.51
N LYS A 47 -15.22 -5.38 5.19
CA LYS A 47 -15.36 -6.75 4.66
C LYS A 47 -16.21 -6.78 3.38
N LYS A 48 -17.36 -6.10 3.38
CA LYS A 48 -18.32 -6.09 2.26
C LYS A 48 -17.85 -5.30 1.04
N THR A 49 -16.93 -4.34 1.20
CA THR A 49 -16.60 -3.35 0.15
C THR A 49 -15.29 -3.61 -0.58
N TRP A 50 -14.16 -3.60 0.13
CA TRP A 50 -12.85 -3.62 -0.52
C TRP A 50 -11.95 -4.77 -0.06
N CYS A 51 -12.08 -5.22 1.19
CA CYS A 51 -11.13 -6.18 1.74
C CYS A 51 -11.19 -7.57 1.05
N PHE A 52 -12.35 -7.96 0.53
CA PHE A 52 -12.52 -9.20 -0.25
C PHE A 52 -11.73 -9.21 -1.57
N LYS A 53 -11.20 -8.06 -2.00
CA LYS A 53 -10.36 -7.95 -3.20
C LYS A 53 -8.90 -8.31 -2.93
N CYS A 54 -8.48 -8.37 -1.66
CA CYS A 54 -7.20 -8.93 -1.27
C CYS A 54 -7.23 -10.47 -1.38
N ASP A 55 -6.07 -11.12 -1.51
CA ASP A 55 -6.00 -12.59 -1.57
C ASP A 55 -6.34 -13.24 -0.21
N LYS A 56 -6.14 -12.48 0.87
CA LYS A 56 -6.64 -12.79 2.21
C LYS A 56 -7.01 -11.51 2.92
N CYS A 57 -8.11 -11.57 3.65
CA CYS A 57 -8.55 -10.53 4.57
C CYS A 57 -8.75 -11.16 5.94
N ILE A 58 -8.13 -10.57 6.96
CA ILE A 58 -8.33 -10.93 8.37
C ILE A 58 -8.56 -9.65 9.18
N PHE A 59 -9.26 -9.79 10.30
CA PHE A 59 -9.49 -8.69 11.21
C PHE A 59 -8.81 -9.02 12.53
N ILE A 60 -8.09 -8.05 13.10
CA ILE A 60 -7.39 -8.20 14.37
C ILE A 60 -8.20 -7.46 15.42
N SER A 61 -8.67 -8.19 16.42
CA SER A 61 -9.59 -7.69 17.45
C SER A 61 -9.29 -8.29 18.83
N SER A 62 -9.88 -7.74 19.87
CA SER A 62 -9.91 -8.31 21.23
C SER A 62 -10.89 -9.48 21.36
N GLU A 63 -11.76 -9.69 20.38
CA GLU A 63 -12.70 -10.81 20.33
C GLU A 63 -12.66 -11.54 18.97
N ALA A 64 -12.92 -12.85 19.01
CA ALA A 64 -12.95 -13.67 17.82
C ALA A 64 -14.34 -13.58 17.18
N ASP A 65 -14.38 -13.55 15.85
CA ASP A 65 -15.64 -13.53 15.10
C ASP A 65 -15.43 -14.24 13.76
N VAL A 66 -15.99 -15.43 13.65
CA VAL A 66 -15.86 -16.26 12.44
C VAL A 66 -16.56 -15.62 11.25
N THR A 67 -17.62 -14.85 11.49
CA THR A 67 -18.34 -14.15 10.43
C THR A 67 -17.52 -12.97 9.89
N LEU A 68 -16.67 -12.34 10.71
CA LEU A 68 -15.79 -11.24 10.30
C LEU A 68 -14.38 -11.69 9.89
N PRO A 69 -14.10 -13.00 9.75
CA PRO A 69 -12.78 -13.57 10.06
C PRO A 69 -11.89 -12.77 11.06
N ALA A 70 -12.45 -12.40 12.22
CA ALA A 70 -11.69 -11.74 13.28
C ALA A 70 -10.90 -12.73 14.14
N VAL A 71 -9.61 -12.47 14.25
CA VAL A 71 -8.65 -13.17 15.11
C VAL A 71 -8.55 -12.41 16.42
N ARG A 72 -8.82 -13.11 17.51
CA ARG A 72 -8.63 -12.60 18.86
C ARG A 72 -7.16 -12.56 19.23
N LEU A 73 -6.64 -11.38 19.54
CA LEU A 73 -5.37 -11.23 20.23
C LEU A 73 -5.63 -10.79 21.68
N ASN A 74 -4.97 -11.42 22.64
CA ASN A 74 -5.13 -11.11 24.07
C ASN A 74 -4.38 -9.83 24.44
N ILE A 75 -4.89 -8.68 24.01
CA ILE A 75 -4.25 -7.36 24.15
C ILE A 75 -5.31 -6.36 24.60
N THR A 76 -4.91 -5.43 25.45
CA THR A 76 -5.78 -4.34 25.93
C THR A 76 -6.22 -3.45 24.77
N GLU A 77 -7.51 -3.12 24.74
CA GLU A 77 -8.06 -2.17 23.78
C GLU A 77 -7.73 -0.72 24.11
N GLY A 78 -7.77 0.13 23.10
CA GLY A 78 -7.58 1.57 23.22
C GLY A 78 -6.44 2.10 22.36
N ARG A 79 -6.56 3.39 22.01
CA ARG A 79 -5.65 4.06 21.09
C ARG A 79 -4.20 4.06 21.59
N ASP A 80 -4.01 4.15 22.90
CA ASP A 80 -2.67 4.12 23.49
C ASP A 80 -1.97 2.77 23.28
N TYR A 81 -2.71 1.67 23.18
CA TYR A 81 -2.16 0.31 23.09
C TYR A 81 -1.96 -0.18 21.64
N LEU A 82 -2.10 0.70 20.64
CA LEU A 82 -2.02 0.32 19.23
C LEU A 82 -0.67 -0.32 18.88
N TRP A 83 0.44 0.18 19.45
CA TRP A 83 1.75 -0.46 19.23
C TRP A 83 1.77 -1.91 19.73
N GLY A 84 1.24 -2.16 20.93
CA GLY A 84 1.02 -3.50 21.48
C GLY A 84 0.22 -4.41 20.54
N LYS A 85 -0.87 -3.87 19.97
CA LYS A 85 -1.71 -4.57 19.01
C LYS A 85 -0.95 -4.91 17.73
N THR A 86 -0.26 -3.95 17.13
CA THR A 86 0.49 -4.14 15.88
C THR A 86 1.60 -5.15 16.00
N LYS A 87 2.49 -5.05 16.99
CA LYS A 87 3.62 -6.00 17.09
C LYS A 87 3.16 -7.44 17.30
N THR A 88 2.07 -7.61 18.06
CA THR A 88 1.48 -8.93 18.28
C THR A 88 0.77 -9.44 17.03
N ALA A 89 0.06 -8.56 16.30
CA ALA A 89 -0.58 -8.88 15.04
C ALA A 89 0.44 -9.31 13.98
N LEU A 90 1.51 -8.54 13.78
CA LEU A 90 2.57 -8.86 12.84
C LEU A 90 3.28 -10.17 13.20
N ASN A 91 3.54 -10.43 14.49
CA ASN A 91 4.06 -11.71 14.94
C ASN A 91 3.10 -12.88 14.63
N TYR A 92 1.80 -12.71 14.89
CA TYR A 92 0.79 -13.72 14.54
C TYR A 92 0.76 -13.98 13.02
N ILE A 93 0.73 -12.91 12.22
CA ILE A 93 0.69 -12.96 10.76
C ILE A 93 1.91 -13.68 10.21
N TYR A 94 3.11 -13.36 10.70
CA TYR A 94 4.34 -14.03 10.29
C TYR A 94 4.29 -15.54 10.56
N ASN A 95 3.70 -15.96 11.68
CA ASN A 95 3.63 -17.37 12.03
C ASN A 95 2.55 -18.15 11.27
N HIS A 96 1.54 -17.49 10.71
CA HIS A 96 0.33 -18.14 10.16
C HIS A 96 0.13 -17.90 8.66
N TYR A 97 0.72 -16.85 8.09
CA TYR A 97 0.44 -16.39 6.74
C TYR A 97 1.71 -16.03 5.95
N THR A 98 2.74 -16.88 5.99
CA THR A 98 4.02 -16.64 5.27
C THR A 98 3.91 -16.72 3.74
N SER A 99 2.84 -17.31 3.20
CA SER A 99 2.66 -17.54 1.75
C SER A 99 2.35 -16.28 0.93
N TYR A 100 2.16 -15.13 1.57
CA TYR A 100 1.86 -13.86 0.92
C TYR A 100 3.14 -13.05 0.66
N GLU A 101 3.08 -12.14 -0.31
CA GLU A 101 4.20 -11.29 -0.74
C GLU A 101 4.14 -9.92 -0.06
N TRP A 102 2.93 -9.43 0.20
CA TRP A 102 2.69 -8.12 0.78
C TRP A 102 1.65 -8.18 1.90
N TYR A 103 1.87 -7.38 2.93
CA TYR A 103 1.04 -7.34 4.14
C TYR A 103 0.54 -5.92 4.37
N LEU A 104 -0.69 -5.66 3.96
CA LEU A 104 -1.33 -4.35 4.02
C LEU A 104 -2.08 -4.19 5.35
N LYS A 105 -1.64 -3.24 6.16
CA LYS A 105 -2.36 -2.75 7.34
C LYS A 105 -3.36 -1.68 6.93
N ALA A 106 -4.55 -1.74 7.52
CA ALA A 106 -5.55 -0.68 7.47
C ALA A 106 -6.37 -0.67 8.77
N ASP A 107 -7.00 0.45 9.08
CA ASP A 107 -7.98 0.55 10.16
C ASP A 107 -9.40 0.24 9.66
N ASP A 108 -10.34 0.03 10.58
CA ASP A 108 -11.74 -0.26 10.23
C ASP A 108 -12.50 0.94 9.64
N ASP A 109 -11.89 2.13 9.64
CA ASP A 109 -12.35 3.34 8.95
C ASP A 109 -11.46 3.75 7.76
N THR A 110 -10.53 2.88 7.32
CA THR A 110 -9.75 3.10 6.10
C THR A 110 -10.46 2.51 4.87
N TYR A 111 -10.41 3.23 3.74
CA TYR A 111 -10.83 2.70 2.43
C TYR A 111 -9.61 2.49 1.51
N VAL A 112 -9.55 1.32 0.86
CA VAL A 112 -8.45 0.99 -0.06
C VAL A 112 -8.98 0.57 -1.43
N ILE A 113 -8.48 1.22 -2.48
CA ILE A 113 -8.67 0.77 -3.87
C ILE A 113 -7.61 -0.30 -4.17
N VAL A 114 -7.90 -1.56 -3.86
CA VAL A 114 -6.93 -2.68 -3.98
C VAL A 114 -6.42 -2.85 -5.42
N GLU A 115 -7.24 -2.49 -6.41
CA GLU A 115 -6.85 -2.48 -7.82
C GLU A 115 -5.72 -1.50 -8.14
N ASN A 116 -5.49 -0.49 -7.29
CA ASN A 116 -4.35 0.40 -7.41
C ASN A 116 -3.04 -0.26 -6.96
N LEU A 117 -3.13 -1.28 -6.11
CA LEU A 117 -1.98 -2.03 -5.59
C LEU A 117 -1.63 -3.24 -6.46
N LYS A 118 -2.64 -3.99 -6.90
CA LYS A 118 -2.47 -5.22 -7.69
C LYS A 118 -3.49 -5.35 -8.82
N PHE A 119 -3.18 -6.17 -9.82
CA PHE A 119 -4.16 -6.55 -10.83
C PHE A 119 -4.94 -7.79 -10.40
N LYS A 120 -6.24 -7.86 -10.71
CA LYS A 120 -7.08 -9.03 -10.40
C LYS A 120 -7.34 -9.95 -11.60
N ILE A 121 -6.98 -9.52 -12.80
CA ILE A 121 -7.20 -10.29 -14.02
C ILE A 121 -5.99 -11.19 -14.24
N ASN A 122 -6.16 -12.48 -14.56
CA ASN A 122 -5.09 -13.31 -15.12
C ASN A 122 -4.74 -12.78 -16.53
N VAL A 123 -4.14 -11.59 -16.60
CA VAL A 123 -3.58 -11.09 -17.84
C VAL A 123 -2.27 -11.83 -17.99
N THR A 124 -2.22 -12.75 -18.94
CA THR A 124 -0.95 -13.28 -19.40
C THR A 124 -0.30 -12.19 -20.24
N VAL A 125 0.34 -11.25 -19.55
CA VAL A 125 1.25 -10.32 -20.21
C VAL A 125 2.58 -11.05 -20.34
N TYR A 126 3.18 -10.93 -21.50
CA TYR A 126 4.46 -11.53 -21.81
C TYR A 126 5.52 -10.45 -21.83
N THR A 127 6.62 -10.64 -21.11
CA THR A 127 7.80 -9.79 -21.26
C THR A 127 8.58 -10.22 -22.50
N LEU A 128 9.06 -9.25 -23.28
CA LEU A 128 9.92 -9.49 -24.43
C LEU A 128 11.37 -9.33 -23.96
N SER A 129 12.12 -10.42 -23.81
CA SER A 129 13.57 -10.33 -23.70
C SER A 129 14.16 -10.32 -25.11
N VAL A 130 14.73 -9.20 -25.55
CA VAL A 130 15.48 -9.14 -26.81
C VAL A 130 16.94 -9.43 -26.49
N ASN A 131 17.54 -10.42 -27.17
CA ASN A 131 18.96 -10.79 -27.03
C ASN A 131 19.91 -9.74 -27.65
N GLN A 132 19.80 -8.47 -27.26
CA GLN A 132 20.80 -7.47 -27.57
C GLN A 132 21.15 -6.70 -26.30
N LYS A 133 22.43 -6.37 -26.17
CA LYS A 133 23.13 -5.82 -25.00
C LYS A 133 22.65 -4.41 -24.58
N ASP A 134 21.54 -3.97 -25.13
CA ASP A 134 20.81 -2.78 -24.76
C ASP A 134 19.48 -3.26 -24.19
N ASP A 135 19.34 -3.22 -22.87
CA ASP A 135 18.09 -3.44 -22.15
C ASP A 135 17.07 -2.39 -22.59
N PHE A 136 16.48 -2.57 -23.78
CA PHE A 136 15.27 -1.88 -24.16
C PHE A 136 14.13 -2.60 -23.44
N LEU A 137 14.02 -2.32 -22.14
CA LEU A 137 12.75 -2.46 -21.45
C LEU A 137 11.77 -1.70 -22.32
N MET A 138 10.92 -2.45 -23.01
CA MET A 138 9.84 -1.89 -23.77
C MET A 138 9.02 -1.12 -22.73
N ASN A 139 9.24 0.20 -22.68
CA ASN A 139 8.45 1.15 -21.95
C ASN A 139 7.07 1.08 -22.58
N ILE A 140 6.30 0.06 -22.18
CA ILE A 140 4.88 0.20 -22.15
C ILE A 140 4.68 1.29 -21.10
N GLU A 141 4.70 2.54 -21.56
CA GLU A 141 4.02 3.65 -20.90
C GLU A 141 2.55 3.23 -20.82
N HIS A 142 2.25 2.31 -19.91
CA HIS A 142 0.90 1.91 -19.64
C HIS A 142 0.30 3.11 -18.89
N PRO A 143 -0.74 3.76 -19.43
CA PRO A 143 -1.41 4.88 -18.78
C PRO A 143 -2.27 4.37 -17.63
N THR A 144 -1.64 3.72 -16.66
CA THR A 144 -2.25 3.37 -15.38
C THR A 144 -1.43 3.98 -14.27
N ILE A 145 -1.35 5.32 -14.30
CA ILE A 145 -0.74 6.21 -13.30
C ILE A 145 -1.07 5.75 -11.87
N LEU A 146 -2.26 5.18 -11.65
CA LEU A 146 -2.72 4.72 -10.34
C LEU A 146 -2.67 3.20 -10.09
N ARG A 147 -2.49 2.33 -11.10
CA ARG A 147 -2.63 0.88 -10.91
C ARG A 147 -1.30 0.13 -10.82
N TYR A 148 -1.33 -0.99 -10.11
CA TYR A 148 -0.25 -1.98 -10.05
C TYR A 148 1.01 -1.51 -9.31
N PHE A 149 0.85 -0.65 -8.31
CA PHE A 149 1.97 -0.12 -7.53
C PHE A 149 2.95 -1.22 -7.06
N LEU A 150 2.44 -2.30 -6.46
CA LEU A 150 3.28 -3.37 -5.89
C LEU A 150 3.82 -4.35 -6.93
N TYR A 151 3.34 -4.30 -8.17
CA TYR A 151 3.88 -5.12 -9.25
C TYR A 151 5.31 -4.70 -9.61
N ASN A 152 5.60 -3.40 -9.56
CA ASN A 152 6.92 -2.87 -9.88
C ASN A 152 7.88 -2.85 -8.66
N GLN A 153 7.55 -3.58 -7.60
CA GLN A 153 8.32 -3.62 -6.35
C GLN A 153 8.72 -5.06 -6.05
N SER A 154 9.90 -5.24 -5.46
CA SER A 154 10.34 -6.55 -4.97
C SER A 154 9.84 -6.79 -3.56
N CYS A 155 9.17 -7.92 -3.34
CA CYS A 155 8.76 -8.35 -2.00
C CYS A 155 9.90 -8.99 -1.18
N GLU A 156 11.06 -9.23 -1.81
CA GLU A 156 12.27 -9.76 -1.18
C GLU A 156 13.23 -8.65 -0.74
N GLU A 157 12.95 -7.40 -1.09
CA GLU A 157 13.66 -6.25 -0.57
C GLU A 157 13.07 -5.84 0.80
N PRO A 158 13.89 -5.37 1.76
CA PRO A 158 13.42 -4.99 3.08
C PRO A 158 12.77 -3.60 3.00
N VAL A 159 11.56 -3.52 2.43
CA VAL A 159 10.88 -2.25 2.16
C VAL A 159 9.43 -2.24 2.66
N TYR A 160 8.95 -1.07 3.04
CA TYR A 160 7.53 -0.82 3.30
C TYR A 160 7.10 0.54 2.75
N PHE A 161 5.80 0.67 2.44
CA PHE A 161 5.23 1.84 1.77
C PHE A 161 3.99 2.33 2.50
N GLY A 162 3.68 3.61 2.39
CA GLY A 162 2.48 4.21 2.99
C GLY A 162 2.44 5.72 2.78
N GLY A 163 1.59 6.40 3.56
CA GLY A 163 1.50 7.87 3.57
C GLY A 163 2.54 8.46 4.50
N ARG A 164 3.69 8.88 3.95
CA ARG A 164 4.83 9.35 4.77
C ARG A 164 4.55 10.73 5.35
N LEU A 165 4.58 10.83 6.68
CA LEU A 165 4.48 12.07 7.45
C LEU A 165 5.87 12.46 7.98
N ASP A 166 6.16 13.75 8.01
CA ASP A 166 7.42 14.35 8.51
C ASP A 166 7.27 14.96 9.90
N ALA A 167 6.50 14.27 10.74
CA ALA A 167 6.41 14.58 12.16
C ALA A 167 7.22 13.55 12.97
N GLU A 168 7.57 13.90 14.20
CA GLU A 168 8.11 13.02 15.25
C GLU A 168 9.52 12.43 15.02
N ILE A 169 9.90 12.11 13.78
CA ILE A 169 11.18 11.47 13.45
C ILE A 169 11.81 12.06 12.19
N LYS A 170 13.14 12.21 12.18
CA LYS A 170 13.93 12.88 11.12
C LYS A 170 13.71 12.36 9.70
N ASN A 171 13.33 11.09 9.57
CA ASN A 171 13.06 10.44 8.28
C ASN A 171 11.57 10.15 8.08
N GLY A 172 10.68 10.75 8.87
CA GLY A 172 9.25 10.51 8.81
C GLY A 172 8.82 9.07 9.06
N TYR A 173 7.51 8.86 9.17
CA TYR A 173 6.88 7.55 9.38
C TYR A 173 5.71 7.37 8.41
N MET A 174 5.27 6.14 8.16
CA MET A 174 4.07 5.89 7.36
C MET A 174 2.85 5.97 8.29
N SER A 175 1.92 6.89 8.04
CA SER A 175 0.72 7.07 8.86
C SER A 175 -0.07 5.77 9.01
N GLY A 176 -0.46 5.45 10.26
CA GLY A 176 -1.32 4.30 10.55
C GLY A 176 -2.70 4.39 9.88
N GLY A 177 -3.31 5.58 9.86
CA GLY A 177 -4.67 5.80 9.34
C GLY A 177 -4.77 5.77 7.81
N ALA A 178 -3.70 6.18 7.12
CA ALA A 178 -3.59 6.01 5.66
C ALA A 178 -3.42 4.54 5.25
N GLY A 179 -3.08 3.68 6.20
CA GLY A 179 -2.59 2.34 5.96
C GLY A 179 -1.14 2.33 5.44
N TYR A 180 -0.51 1.17 5.59
CA TYR A 180 0.84 0.91 5.10
C TYR A 180 0.98 -0.55 4.68
N VAL A 181 1.90 -0.83 3.78
CA VAL A 181 2.14 -2.17 3.25
C VAL A 181 3.59 -2.57 3.45
N LEU A 182 3.81 -3.71 4.12
CA LEU A 182 5.13 -4.31 4.28
C LEU A 182 5.36 -5.36 3.19
N SER A 183 6.58 -5.37 2.66
CA SER A 183 7.09 -6.53 1.93
C SER A 183 7.20 -7.75 2.84
N ARG A 184 7.20 -8.95 2.23
CA ARG A 184 7.49 -10.20 2.93
C ARG A 184 8.80 -10.14 3.68
N TYR A 185 9.84 -9.61 3.05
CA TYR A 185 11.14 -9.55 3.70
C TYR A 185 11.15 -8.54 4.87
N ALA A 186 10.49 -7.40 4.74
CA ALA A 186 10.32 -6.47 5.86
C ALA A 186 9.59 -7.10 7.06
N LEU A 187 8.49 -7.84 6.83
CA LEU A 187 7.79 -8.56 7.91
C LEU A 187 8.70 -9.60 8.57
N LYS A 188 9.43 -10.39 7.76
CA LYS A 188 10.37 -11.39 8.28
C LYS A 188 11.43 -10.73 9.16
N LYS A 189 12.05 -9.65 8.70
CA LYS A 189 13.05 -8.90 9.47
C LYS A 189 12.45 -8.34 10.76
N PHE A 190 11.28 -7.73 10.70
CA PHE A 190 10.59 -7.21 11.87
C PHE A 190 10.43 -8.27 12.97
N VAL A 191 9.97 -9.47 12.61
CA VAL A 191 9.72 -10.53 13.59
C VAL A 191 11.00 -11.24 14.06
N THR A 192 11.97 -11.44 13.18
CA THR A 192 13.16 -12.26 13.48
C THR A 192 14.36 -11.45 14.00
N GLU A 193 14.47 -10.17 13.65
CA GLU A 193 15.56 -9.27 14.06
C GLU A 193 15.07 -8.12 14.93
N GLY A 194 13.85 -7.63 14.68
CA GLY A 194 13.26 -6.50 15.41
C GLY A 194 12.74 -6.89 16.79
N LEU A 195 11.65 -7.66 16.83
CA LEU A 195 10.96 -8.01 18.08
C LEU A 195 11.82 -8.68 19.17
N PRO A 196 12.80 -9.55 18.85
CA PRO A 196 13.61 -10.19 19.88
C PRO A 196 14.57 -9.22 20.59
N ASP A 197 14.96 -8.11 19.95
CA ASP A 197 15.90 -7.14 20.50
C ASP A 197 15.19 -5.87 20.97
N ARG A 198 15.27 -5.63 22.29
CA ARG A 198 14.68 -4.44 22.94
C ARG A 198 15.33 -3.13 22.51
N ASN A 199 16.54 -3.19 21.96
CA ASN A 199 17.21 -2.02 21.39
C ASN A 199 16.64 -1.67 20.01
N ASN A 200 16.09 -2.64 19.28
CA ASN A 200 15.47 -2.43 17.99
C ASN A 200 14.04 -1.91 18.16
N CYS A 201 13.20 -2.63 18.91
CA CYS A 201 11.77 -2.33 18.97
C CYS A 201 11.29 -2.26 20.43
N ALA A 202 10.45 -1.28 20.76
CA ALA A 202 10.02 -1.09 22.13
C ALA A 202 9.16 -2.26 22.66
N PHE A 203 9.55 -2.79 23.82
CA PHE A 203 8.75 -3.80 24.52
C PHE A 203 7.53 -3.21 25.22
N TYR A 204 7.58 -1.93 25.61
CA TYR A 204 6.43 -1.22 26.17
C TYR A 204 5.29 -1.15 25.15
N ASN A 205 4.04 -1.30 25.58
CA ASN A 205 2.89 -1.42 24.67
C ASN A 205 2.20 -0.09 24.36
N LYS A 206 2.37 0.93 25.20
CA LYS A 206 1.64 2.20 25.06
C LYS A 206 2.44 3.24 24.27
N LEU A 207 2.41 3.14 22.95
CA LEU A 207 3.13 4.03 22.05
C LEU A 207 2.30 4.29 20.79
N TYR A 208 2.60 5.39 20.11
CA TYR A 208 2.12 5.63 18.74
C TYR A 208 2.71 4.57 17.83
N GLU A 209 1.80 3.75 17.29
CA GLU A 209 2.11 2.52 16.59
C GLU A 209 2.95 2.73 15.34
N ASP A 210 2.58 3.70 14.53
CA ASP A 210 3.19 4.03 13.25
C ASP A 210 4.57 4.66 13.43
N VAL A 211 4.72 5.53 14.42
CA VAL A 211 6.01 6.11 14.82
C VAL A 211 6.96 5.04 15.34
N GLU A 212 6.51 4.17 16.24
CA GLU A 212 7.37 3.13 16.82
C GLU A 212 7.72 2.04 15.79
N LEU A 213 6.77 1.66 14.94
CA LEU A 213 7.03 0.77 13.80
C LEU A 213 8.13 1.35 12.91
N ALA A 214 8.07 2.63 12.57
CA ALA A 214 9.09 3.28 11.74
C ALA A 214 10.47 3.29 12.40
N ARG A 215 10.57 3.53 13.72
CA ARG A 215 11.85 3.46 14.46
C ARG A 215 12.43 2.06 14.46
N CYS A 216 11.59 1.07 14.72
CA CYS A 216 11.95 -0.35 14.74
C CYS A 216 12.45 -0.82 13.37
N LEU A 217 11.69 -0.55 12.31
CA LEU A 217 12.04 -0.90 10.94
C LEU A 217 13.34 -0.23 10.48
N GLU A 218 13.56 1.04 10.80
CA GLU A 218 14.79 1.77 10.45
C GLU A 218 16.04 1.15 11.09
N LYS A 219 15.98 0.76 12.37
CA LYS A 219 17.12 0.15 13.07
C LYS A 219 17.53 -1.20 12.50
N ILE A 220 16.58 -1.97 11.97
CA ILE A 220 16.85 -3.26 11.33
C ILE A 220 17.11 -3.12 9.82
N GLY A 221 17.23 -1.89 9.30
CA GLY A 221 17.58 -1.66 7.89
C GLY A 221 16.42 -1.88 6.91
N VAL A 222 15.17 -1.82 7.37
CA VAL A 222 13.99 -1.78 6.49
C VAL A 222 13.77 -0.35 5.99
N GLN A 223 13.68 -0.21 4.67
CA GLN A 223 13.60 1.06 3.96
C GLN A 223 12.16 1.57 3.86
N ARG A 224 12.01 2.88 4.05
CA ARG A 224 10.79 3.64 3.71
C ARG A 224 10.79 3.87 2.20
N GLY A 225 9.96 3.13 1.47
CA GLY A 225 9.89 3.23 0.02
C GLY A 225 9.09 4.44 -0.47
N GLU A 226 9.35 4.83 -1.72
CA GLU A 226 8.59 5.87 -2.43
C GLU A 226 7.24 5.31 -2.89
N SER A 227 6.14 5.87 -2.37
CA SER A 227 4.78 5.41 -2.67
C SER A 227 4.04 6.31 -3.66
N ARG A 228 4.61 7.47 -4.04
CA ARG A 228 4.00 8.36 -5.03
C ARG A 228 4.08 7.77 -6.43
N ASP A 229 3.17 8.20 -7.30
CA ASP A 229 3.25 7.84 -8.72
C ASP A 229 4.37 8.57 -9.46
N VAL A 230 4.48 8.30 -10.77
CA VAL A 230 5.48 8.91 -11.65
C VAL A 230 5.32 10.43 -11.76
N GLU A 231 4.10 10.95 -11.54
CA GLU A 231 3.79 12.38 -11.47
C GLU A 231 3.96 12.97 -10.06
N LYS A 232 4.50 12.19 -9.12
CA LYS A 232 4.69 12.56 -7.71
C LYS A 232 3.39 12.81 -6.94
N LYS A 233 2.27 12.22 -7.37
CA LYS A 233 1.00 12.26 -6.62
C LYS A 233 0.95 11.14 -5.59
N HIS A 234 0.33 11.44 -4.45
CA HIS A 234 0.22 10.53 -3.32
C HIS A 234 -0.78 9.40 -3.59
N ARG A 235 -0.43 8.16 -3.19
CA ARG A 235 -1.32 6.99 -3.25
C ARG A 235 -1.95 6.64 -1.90
N PHE A 236 -1.28 7.00 -0.81
CA PHE A 236 -1.71 6.78 0.56
C PHE A 236 -1.93 8.16 1.19
N LEU A 237 -3.17 8.42 1.61
CA LEU A 237 -3.60 9.71 2.13
C LEU A 237 -4.18 9.47 3.52
N ALA A 238 -3.66 10.19 4.51
CA ALA A 238 -4.05 10.05 5.91
C ALA A 238 -5.29 10.92 6.23
N GLU A 239 -6.23 11.02 5.30
CA GLU A 239 -7.40 11.88 5.43
C GLU A 239 -8.60 11.26 4.70
N SER A 240 -9.80 11.58 5.17
CA SER A 240 -11.07 11.22 4.58
C SER A 240 -11.20 11.74 3.13
N PRO A 241 -11.81 10.96 2.22
CA PRO A 241 -12.13 11.45 0.88
C PRO A 241 -12.93 12.75 0.89
N GLU A 242 -13.84 12.91 1.84
CA GLU A 242 -14.67 14.10 2.01
C GLU A 242 -13.83 15.35 2.26
N ALA A 243 -12.90 15.31 3.22
CA ALA A 243 -12.03 16.45 3.52
C ALA A 243 -11.06 16.75 2.37
N LEU A 244 -10.53 15.72 1.71
CA LEU A 244 -9.67 15.87 0.52
C LEU A 244 -10.39 16.55 -0.64
N ILE A 245 -11.66 16.21 -0.88
CA ILE A 245 -12.49 16.81 -1.93
C ILE A 245 -12.87 18.25 -1.56
N ALA A 246 -13.18 18.50 -0.28
CA ALA A 246 -13.52 19.83 0.23
C ALA A 246 -12.31 20.77 0.30
N GLY A 247 -11.08 20.25 0.22
CA GLY A 247 -9.85 21.01 0.42
C GLY A 247 -9.59 21.36 1.90
N ASP A 248 -10.19 20.61 2.83
CA ASP A 248 -9.96 20.74 4.28
C ASP A 248 -8.83 19.80 4.73
N ASP A 249 -7.70 19.86 4.03
CA ASP A 249 -6.54 18.97 4.23
C ASP A 249 -5.31 19.73 4.76
N ASN A 250 -5.52 20.89 5.38
CA ASN A 250 -4.46 21.79 5.82
C ASN A 250 -3.44 21.12 6.75
N TRP A 251 -3.91 20.32 7.71
CA TRP A 251 -3.01 19.60 8.61
C TRP A 251 -2.19 18.55 7.86
N LEU A 252 -2.82 17.81 6.93
CA LEU A 252 -2.15 16.79 6.13
C LEU A 252 -1.08 17.43 5.24
N ARG A 253 -1.38 18.58 4.62
CA ARG A 253 -0.43 19.37 3.83
C ARG A 253 0.78 19.82 4.64
N ASN A 254 0.58 20.20 5.89
CA ASN A 254 1.65 20.66 6.78
C ASN A 254 2.54 19.52 7.29
N TRP A 255 1.98 18.30 7.41
CA TRP A 255 2.64 17.17 8.06
C TRP A 255 3.13 16.11 7.07
N THR A 256 2.72 16.17 5.81
CA THR A 256 3.20 15.26 4.77
C THR A 256 4.69 15.47 4.49
N PHE A 257 5.44 14.37 4.40
CA PHE A 257 6.88 14.41 4.12
C PHE A 257 7.20 14.88 2.71
N TYR A 258 6.31 14.56 1.77
CA TYR A 258 6.40 15.09 0.43
C TYR A 258 5.34 16.18 0.28
N PRO A 259 5.71 17.43 -0.02
CA PRO A 259 4.75 18.52 -0.18
C PRO A 259 3.67 18.17 -1.21
N MET A 260 2.41 18.36 -0.84
CA MET A 260 1.29 18.19 -1.75
C MET A 260 1.17 19.40 -2.66
N GLY A 261 1.10 19.19 -3.97
CA GLY A 261 0.81 20.25 -4.93
C GLY A 261 -0.55 20.91 -4.68
N ALA A 262 -0.76 22.10 -5.24
CA ALA A 262 -2.06 22.76 -5.20
C ALA A 262 -3.12 21.85 -5.85
N VAL A 263 -4.22 21.59 -5.13
CA VAL A 263 -5.38 20.94 -5.74
C VAL A 263 -5.99 21.95 -6.70
N CYS A 264 -6.13 21.58 -7.97
CA CYS A 264 -6.92 22.37 -8.92
C CYS A 264 -8.39 22.34 -8.50
N VAL A 265 -8.77 23.20 -7.57
CA VAL A 265 -10.18 23.52 -7.34
C VAL A 265 -10.59 24.32 -8.57
N ARG A 266 -11.36 23.68 -9.48
CA ARG A 266 -12.13 24.45 -10.46
C ARG A 266 -13.11 25.29 -9.65
N HIS A 267 -12.72 26.51 -9.33
CA HIS A 267 -13.68 27.53 -8.98
C HIS A 267 -14.56 27.66 -10.22
N SER A 268 -15.81 27.22 -10.12
CA SER A 268 -16.86 27.75 -10.99
C SER A 268 -17.03 29.21 -10.60
N THR A 269 -16.11 30.07 -11.01
CA THR A 269 -16.39 31.49 -11.09
C THR A 269 -17.45 31.61 -12.16
N SER A 270 -18.67 31.90 -11.73
CA SER A 270 -19.73 32.50 -12.52
C SER A 270 -19.20 33.76 -13.20
N SER A 271 -18.55 33.62 -14.35
CA SER A 271 -18.54 34.68 -15.35
C SER A 271 -19.80 34.49 -16.17
N SER A 272 -20.80 35.30 -15.86
CA SER A 272 -21.95 35.54 -16.73
C SER A 272 -21.44 36.10 -18.08
N SER A 273 -21.09 35.21 -18.99
CA SER A 273 -21.02 35.52 -20.41
C SER A 273 -22.35 35.10 -21.01
N SER A 274 -23.24 36.07 -21.18
CA SER A 274 -24.47 35.97 -21.94
C SER A 274 -24.16 35.48 -23.35
N TYR A 275 -24.59 34.26 -23.67
CA TYR A 275 -24.71 33.81 -25.05
C TYR A 275 -26.08 34.25 -25.55
N THR A 276 -26.10 35.35 -26.30
CA THR A 276 -27.24 35.70 -27.17
C THR A 276 -27.24 34.73 -28.35
N PHE A 277 -28.34 33.98 -28.48
CA PHE A 277 -28.69 33.30 -29.72
C PHE A 277 -29.22 34.35 -30.71
N ASN A 278 -28.51 34.52 -31.83
CA ASN A 278 -29.07 35.02 -33.07
C ASN A 278 -29.29 33.84 -34.01
#